data_AF-A0A3N5I9M7-F1
#
_entry.id   AF-A0A3N5I9M7-F1
#
_cell.length_a   1.000
_cell.length_b   1.000
_cell.length_c   1.000
_cell.angle_alpha   90.00
_cell.angle_beta   90.00
_cell.angle_gamma   90.00
#
_symmetry.space_group_name_H-M   'P 1'
#
loop_
_entity.id
_entity.type
_entity.pdbx_description
1 polymer ?
#
loop_
_entity_poly.entity_id
_entity_poly.type
_entity_poly.pdbx_seq_one_letter_code
_entity_poly.pdbx_strand_id
1 'polypeptide(L)'
;MKTSLALSFLDLRRYRWLPHLLIAMTLFAVLAGVGLIRFIDARVVEATGGELTLAAAEVAEKLDRMLFERQGDVLTMARALELRISDPKYLSEYLNWMKQEYSPTYLSLAVMDSQGIVVAATEPSLVGRDHSRGASFIAVRATRRLDIADVAVQETAESGVDSIMFTAPIL
;
A
#
# COMPACT_ATOMS: atom_id res chain seq x y z
N MET A 1 3.78 74.62 -60.20
CA MET A 1 2.80 74.06 -59.25
C MET A 1 3.53 73.08 -58.34
N LYS A 2 3.74 73.49 -57.08
CA LYS A 2 4.39 72.70 -56.02
C LYS A 2 3.30 72.39 -54.99
N THR A 3 3.01 71.12 -54.72
CA THR A 3 2.33 70.68 -53.49
C THR A 3 2.31 69.16 -53.39
N SER A 4 2.52 68.69 -52.16
CA SER A 4 2.17 67.35 -51.65
C SER A 4 3.12 66.19 -51.98
N LEU A 5 4.32 66.22 -51.39
CA LEU A 5 5.06 65.00 -51.04
C LEU A 5 5.89 65.27 -49.77
N ALA A 6 5.23 65.77 -48.73
CA ALA A 6 5.85 66.10 -47.45
C ALA A 6 4.99 65.68 -46.25
N LEU A 7 4.23 64.59 -46.40
CA LEU A 7 3.43 63.97 -45.34
C LEU A 7 3.77 62.48 -45.27
N SER A 8 5.02 62.15 -44.93
CA SER A 8 5.39 60.76 -44.59
C SER A 8 6.64 60.58 -43.73
N PHE A 9 7.47 61.61 -43.53
CA PHE A 9 8.70 61.48 -42.74
C PHE A 9 8.57 61.89 -41.26
N LEU A 10 7.56 62.69 -40.90
CA LEU A 10 7.32 63.13 -39.52
C LEU A 10 6.62 62.08 -38.66
N ASP A 11 5.84 61.17 -39.26
CA ASP A 11 5.14 60.10 -38.52
C ASP A 11 6.08 58.99 -38.07
N LEU A 12 7.10 58.60 -38.84
CA LEU A 12 8.04 57.56 -38.41
C LEU A 12 8.84 57.94 -37.16
N ARG A 13 9.14 59.24 -36.95
CA ARG A 13 9.90 59.70 -35.78
C ARG A 13 9.05 59.73 -34.51
N ARG A 14 7.75 60.02 -34.64
CA ARG A 14 6.76 60.08 -33.54
C ARG A 14 6.33 58.69 -33.07
N TYR A 15 6.42 57.67 -33.93
CA TYR A 15 6.13 56.28 -33.59
C TYR A 15 7.33 55.44 -33.11
N ARG A 16 8.54 56.03 -32.96
CA ARG A 16 9.74 55.30 -32.47
C ARG A 16 9.59 54.70 -31.07
N TRP A 17 8.69 55.24 -30.25
CA TRP A 17 8.37 54.70 -28.92
C TRP A 17 7.43 53.49 -28.93
N LEU A 18 6.66 53.30 -30.01
CA LEU A 18 5.68 52.23 -30.16
C LEU A 18 6.29 50.82 -30.08
N PRO A 19 7.43 50.50 -30.74
CA PRO A 19 8.04 49.18 -30.61
C PRO A 19 8.52 48.91 -29.18
N HIS A 20 9.02 49.92 -28.46
CA HIS A 20 9.42 49.76 -27.07
C HIS A 20 8.22 49.50 -26.16
N LEU A 21 7.09 50.20 -26.39
CA LEU A 21 5.84 49.96 -25.67
C LEU A 21 5.29 48.55 -25.93
N LEU A 22 5.33 48.10 -27.19
CA LEU A 22 4.92 46.74 -27.57
C LEU A 22 5.76 45.69 -26.86
N ILE A 23 7.09 45.82 -26.90
CA ILE A 23 8.01 44.90 -26.21
C ILE A 23 7.74 44.88 -24.70
N ALA A 24 7.54 46.05 -24.09
CA ALA A 24 7.25 46.15 -22.67
C ALA A 24 5.92 45.48 -22.29
N MET A 25 4.85 45.68 -23.08
CA MET A 25 3.57 45.01 -22.87
C MET A 25 3.68 43.50 -23.06
N THR A 26 4.39 43.03 -24.08
CA THR A 26 4.59 41.59 -24.30
C THR A 26 5.37 40.97 -23.14
N LEU A 27 6.44 41.62 -22.67
CA LEU A 27 7.21 41.14 -21.53
C LEU A 27 6.35 41.09 -20.26
N PHE A 28 5.56 42.13 -20.01
CA PHE A 28 4.63 42.16 -18.88
C PHE A 28 3.58 41.04 -18.95
N ALA A 29 2.98 40.83 -20.13
CA ALA A 29 2.02 39.76 -20.34
C ALA A 29 2.64 38.36 -20.11
N VAL A 30 3.87 38.14 -20.58
CA VAL A 30 4.60 36.88 -20.35
C VAL A 30 4.88 36.69 -18.86
N LEU A 31 5.36 37.72 -18.16
CA LEU A 31 5.63 37.63 -16.72
C LEU A 31 4.36 37.37 -15.91
N ALA A 32 3.25 38.04 -16.26
CA ALA A 32 1.95 37.80 -15.63
C ALA A 32 1.45 36.37 -15.89
N GLY A 33 1.59 35.87 -17.12
CA GLY A 33 1.25 34.50 -17.49
C GLY A 33 2.06 33.46 -16.71
N VAL A 34 3.39 33.65 -16.63
CA VAL A 34 4.27 32.78 -15.83
C VAL A 34 3.90 32.82 -14.34
N GLY A 35 3.63 34.00 -13.79
CA GLY A 35 3.19 34.16 -12.41
C GLY A 35 1.89 33.42 -12.11
N LEU A 36 0.90 33.53 -13.02
CA LEU A 36 -0.38 32.85 -12.89
C LEU A 36 -0.23 31.32 -12.95
N ILE A 37 0.57 30.81 -13.89
CA ILE A 37 0.84 29.37 -14.01
C ILE A 37 1.47 28.84 -12.72
N ARG A 38 2.52 29.51 -12.21
CA ARG A 38 3.19 29.10 -10.96
C ARG A 38 2.26 29.13 -9.75
N PHE A 39 1.34 30.10 -9.68
CA PHE A 39 0.38 30.20 -8.60
C PHE A 39 -0.64 29.06 -8.63
N ILE A 40 -1.13 28.71 -9.82
CA ILE A 40 -2.06 27.59 -10.02
C ILE A 40 -1.36 26.26 -9.72
N ASP A 41 -0.16 26.04 -10.25
CA ASP A 41 0.62 24.82 -10.01
C ASP A 41 0.81 24.56 -8.51
N ALA A 42 1.19 25.58 -7.74
CA ALA A 42 1.38 25.45 -6.30
C ALA A 42 0.08 25.06 -5.57
N ARG A 43 -1.05 25.68 -5.94
CA ARG A 43 -2.36 25.42 -5.33
C ARG A 43 -2.92 24.05 -5.71
N VAL A 44 -2.74 23.63 -6.97
CA VAL A 44 -3.20 22.32 -7.46
C VAL A 44 -2.35 21.22 -6.83
N VAL A 45 -1.03 21.38 -6.75
CA VAL A 45 -0.14 20.41 -6.09
C VAL A 45 -0.46 20.30 -4.60
N GLU A 46 -0.73 21.40 -3.92
CA GLU A 46 -1.11 21.39 -2.50
C GLU A 46 -2.47 20.71 -2.28
N ALA A 47 -3.48 21.03 -3.11
CA ALA A 47 -4.81 20.44 -2.99
C ALA A 47 -4.81 18.94 -3.33
N THR A 48 -4.21 18.54 -4.45
CA THR A 48 -4.10 17.13 -4.86
C THR A 48 -3.18 16.34 -3.92
N GLY A 49 -2.13 16.98 -3.37
CA GLY A 49 -1.26 16.38 -2.36
C GLY A 49 -1.98 16.14 -1.04
N GLY A 50 -2.85 17.06 -0.62
CA GLY A 50 -3.68 16.91 0.57
C GLY A 50 -4.67 15.75 0.44
N GLU A 51 -5.38 15.64 -0.68
CA GLU A 51 -6.30 14.54 -0.96
C GLU A 51 -5.58 13.18 -1.00
N LEU A 52 -4.42 13.10 -1.67
CA LEU A 52 -3.62 11.87 -1.71
C LEU A 52 -3.10 11.47 -0.32
N THR A 53 -2.66 12.44 0.48
CA THR A 53 -2.18 12.19 1.85
C THR A 53 -3.30 11.67 2.73
N LEU A 54 -4.51 12.25 2.62
CA LEU A 54 -5.68 11.80 3.37
C LEU A 54 -6.09 10.38 2.95
N ALA A 55 -6.16 10.11 1.65
CA ALA A 55 -6.49 8.78 1.13
C ALA A 55 -5.44 7.73 1.56
N ALA A 56 -4.15 8.07 1.51
CA ALA A 56 -3.07 7.20 1.96
C ALA A 56 -3.17 6.92 3.47
N ALA A 57 -3.46 7.94 4.28
CA ALA A 57 -3.66 7.78 5.72
C ALA A 57 -4.86 6.88 6.03
N GLU A 58 -5.98 7.06 5.32
CA GLU A 58 -7.17 6.22 5.50
C GLU A 58 -6.91 4.76 5.11
N VAL A 59 -6.20 4.52 4.01
CA VAL A 59 -5.82 3.17 3.58
C VAL A 59 -4.84 2.53 4.58
N ALA A 60 -3.85 3.29 5.06
CA ALA A 60 -2.91 2.81 6.06
C ALA A 60 -3.61 2.45 7.38
N GLU A 61 -4.52 3.30 7.88
CA GLU A 61 -5.28 3.03 9.09
C GLU A 61 -6.14 1.76 8.96
N LYS A 62 -6.81 1.58 7.82
CA LYS A 62 -7.60 0.37 7.56
C LYS A 62 -6.72 -0.88 7.48
N LEU A 63 -5.56 -0.78 6.84
CA LEU A 63 -4.61 -1.89 6.75
C LEU A 63 -4.07 -2.25 8.14
N ASP A 64 -3.61 -1.27 8.91
CA ASP A 64 -3.09 -1.47 10.26
C ASP A 64 -4.14 -2.14 11.16
N ARG A 65 -5.40 -1.68 11.07
CA ARG A 65 -6.51 -2.30 11.80
C ARG A 65 -6.72 -3.75 11.40
N MET A 66 -6.76 -4.05 10.11
CA MET A 66 -6.94 -5.42 9.62
C MET A 66 -5.79 -6.33 10.10
N LEU A 67 -4.54 -5.86 10.03
CA LEU A 67 -3.38 -6.62 10.50
C LEU A 67 -3.43 -6.86 12.01
N PHE A 68 -3.85 -5.85 12.79
CA PHE A 68 -4.02 -5.98 14.23
C PHE A 68 -5.10 -7.02 14.59
N GLU A 69 -6.23 -7.03 13.87
CA GLU A 69 -7.28 -8.02 14.05
C GLU A 69 -6.74 -9.44 13.76
N ARG A 70 -5.99 -9.63 12.66
CA ARG A 70 -5.37 -10.93 12.33
C ARG A 70 -4.34 -11.40 13.36
N GLN A 71 -3.57 -10.47 13.93
CA GLN A 71 -2.69 -10.77 15.06
C GLN A 71 -3.49 -11.27 16.29
N GLY A 72 -4.60 -10.60 16.62
CA GLY A 72 -5.48 -11.03 17.71
C GLY A 72 -6.08 -12.41 17.47
N ASP A 73 -6.49 -12.67 16.23
CA ASP A 73 -7.11 -13.94 15.84
C ASP A 73 -6.14 -15.12 16.02
N VAL A 74 -4.90 -15.04 15.53
CA VAL A 74 -3.93 -16.15 15.64
C VAL A 74 -3.51 -16.41 17.09
N LEU A 75 -3.40 -15.38 17.92
CA LEU A 75 -3.10 -15.53 19.35
C LEU A 75 -4.27 -16.19 20.08
N THR A 76 -5.51 -15.80 19.75
CA THR A 76 -6.72 -16.40 20.31
C THR A 76 -6.86 -17.86 19.90
N MET A 77 -6.60 -18.17 18.62
CA MET A 77 -6.56 -19.55 18.12
C MET A 77 -5.49 -20.37 18.84
N ALA A 78 -4.26 -19.87 18.95
CA ALA A 78 -3.18 -20.58 19.64
C ALA A 78 -3.56 -20.93 21.08
N ARG A 79 -4.19 -19.99 21.81
CA ARG A 79 -4.68 -20.21 23.17
C ARG A 79 -5.83 -21.21 23.24
N ALA A 80 -6.75 -21.19 22.27
CA ALA A 80 -7.87 -22.13 22.22
C ALA A 80 -7.41 -23.58 21.98
N LEU A 81 -6.34 -23.77 21.21
CA LEU A 81 -5.82 -25.07 20.82
C LEU A 81 -4.92 -25.73 21.88
N GLU A 82 -4.38 -24.96 22.83
CA GLU A 82 -3.43 -25.40 23.88
C GLU A 82 -3.86 -26.69 24.60
N LEU A 83 -5.13 -26.79 25.00
CA LEU A 83 -5.64 -27.94 25.76
C LEU A 83 -5.90 -29.20 24.92
N ARG A 84 -5.88 -29.08 23.59
CA ARG A 84 -6.28 -30.13 22.64
C ARG A 84 -5.26 -30.31 21.51
N ILE A 85 -4.03 -29.85 21.69
CA ILE A 85 -2.98 -29.89 20.67
C ILE A 85 -2.63 -31.33 20.22
N SER A 86 -2.88 -32.31 21.08
CA SER A 86 -2.64 -33.74 20.78
C SER A 86 -3.79 -34.44 20.05
N ASP A 87 -4.86 -33.73 19.68
CA ASP A 87 -6.02 -34.28 18.97
C ASP A 87 -6.09 -33.71 17.54
N PRO A 88 -5.47 -34.38 16.54
CA PRO A 88 -5.43 -33.91 15.15
C PRO A 88 -6.81 -33.75 14.52
N LYS A 89 -7.80 -34.53 14.97
CA LYS A 89 -9.17 -34.44 14.47
C LYS A 89 -9.82 -33.15 14.95
N TYR A 90 -9.71 -32.86 16.25
CA TYR A 90 -10.17 -31.59 16.80
C TYR A 90 -9.48 -30.39 16.13
N LEU A 91 -8.15 -30.44 15.96
CA LEU A 91 -7.41 -29.38 15.27
C LEU A 91 -7.95 -29.16 13.86
N SER A 92 -8.09 -30.21 13.06
CA SER A 92 -8.58 -30.09 11.69
C SER A 92 -10.02 -29.57 11.61
N GLU A 93 -10.91 -30.00 12.50
CA GLU A 93 -12.29 -29.50 12.59
C GLU A 93 -12.32 -28.01 12.98
N TYR A 94 -11.51 -27.61 13.98
CA TYR A 94 -11.42 -26.23 14.42
C TYR A 94 -10.88 -25.29 13.32
N LEU A 95 -9.80 -25.69 12.63
CA LEU A 95 -9.22 -24.89 11.55
C LEU A 95 -10.21 -24.75 10.37
N ASN A 96 -10.93 -25.82 10.01
CA ASN A 96 -11.94 -25.77 8.97
C ASN A 96 -13.13 -24.89 9.35
N TRP A 97 -13.60 -24.97 10.60
CA TRP A 97 -14.64 -24.07 11.10
C TRP A 97 -14.20 -22.60 11.03
N MET A 98 -12.98 -22.28 11.49
CA MET A 98 -12.42 -20.93 11.40
C MET A 98 -12.32 -20.42 9.96
N LYS A 99 -11.84 -21.25 9.01
CA LYS A 99 -11.75 -20.85 7.61
C LYS A 99 -13.13 -20.61 6.98
N GLN A 100 -14.14 -21.39 7.37
CA GLN A 100 -15.51 -21.24 6.87
C GLN A 100 -16.19 -19.99 7.45
N GLU A 101 -16.13 -19.79 8.75
CA GLU A 101 -16.80 -18.66 9.43
C GLU A 101 -16.25 -17.31 8.99
N TYR A 102 -14.93 -17.23 8.78
CA TYR A 102 -14.25 -15.99 8.38
C TYR A 102 -13.95 -15.94 6.88
N SER A 103 -14.59 -16.77 6.05
CA SER A 103 -14.41 -16.75 4.59
C SER A 103 -14.80 -15.38 4.00
N PRO A 104 -14.01 -14.79 3.08
CA PRO A 104 -12.81 -15.33 2.42
C PRO A 104 -11.48 -14.85 3.04
N THR A 105 -11.48 -14.39 4.30
CA THR A 105 -10.34 -13.73 4.95
C THR A 105 -9.09 -14.61 5.05
N TYR A 106 -9.26 -15.89 5.36
CA TYR A 106 -8.15 -16.83 5.51
C TYR A 106 -7.97 -17.68 4.26
N LEU A 107 -6.80 -17.53 3.63
CA LEU A 107 -6.41 -18.38 2.50
C LEU A 107 -6.19 -19.84 2.94
N SER A 108 -5.38 -20.04 3.98
CA SER A 108 -5.15 -21.34 4.60
C SER A 108 -4.81 -21.18 6.08
N LEU A 109 -5.08 -22.22 6.87
CA LEU A 109 -4.67 -22.31 8.26
C LEU A 109 -3.99 -23.67 8.49
N ALA A 110 -2.95 -23.68 9.32
CA ALA A 110 -2.18 -24.88 9.64
C ALA A 110 -1.65 -24.83 11.08
N VAL A 111 -1.51 -26.00 11.69
CA VAL A 111 -0.85 -26.22 12.98
C VAL A 111 0.37 -27.09 12.75
N MET A 112 1.51 -26.65 13.29
CA MET A 112 2.79 -27.35 13.22
C MET A 112 3.15 -27.91 14.59
N ASP A 113 3.81 -29.07 14.61
CA ASP A 113 4.39 -29.62 15.83
C ASP A 113 5.70 -28.91 16.24
N SER A 114 6.30 -29.39 17.33
CA SER A 114 7.56 -28.86 17.86
C SER A 114 8.77 -29.00 16.93
N GLN A 115 8.67 -29.87 15.91
CA GLN A 115 9.71 -30.07 14.91
C GLN A 115 9.47 -29.22 13.66
N GLY A 116 8.28 -28.61 13.51
CA GLY A 116 7.91 -27.82 12.34
C GLY A 116 7.15 -28.63 11.30
N ILE A 117 6.69 -29.84 11.62
CA ILE A 117 5.86 -30.65 10.73
C ILE A 117 4.40 -30.24 10.87
N VAL A 118 3.71 -30.04 9.75
CA VAL A 118 2.28 -29.71 9.77
C VAL A 118 1.47 -30.94 10.19
N VAL A 119 0.76 -30.82 11.32
CA VAL A 119 -0.05 -31.92 11.90
C VAL A 119 -1.54 -31.78 11.61
N ALA A 120 -2.01 -30.56 11.32
CA ALA A 120 -3.38 -30.29 10.89
C ALA A 120 -3.40 -29.06 9.99
N ALA A 121 -4.26 -29.04 8.97
CA ALA A 121 -4.42 -27.90 8.08
C ALA A 121 -5.79 -27.89 7.42
N THR A 122 -6.21 -26.73 6.94
CA THR A 122 -7.42 -26.58 6.10
C THR A 122 -7.22 -27.11 4.68
N GLU A 123 -5.96 -27.19 4.25
CA GLU A 123 -5.56 -27.76 2.97
C GLU A 123 -4.98 -29.16 3.23
N PRO A 124 -5.61 -30.25 2.76
CA PRO A 124 -5.10 -31.59 3.01
C PRO A 124 -3.68 -31.81 2.47
N SER A 125 -3.30 -31.12 1.38
CA SER A 125 -1.96 -31.20 0.79
C SER A 125 -0.87 -30.60 1.66
N LEU A 126 -1.20 -29.88 2.73
CA LEU A 126 -0.24 -29.32 3.69
C LEU A 126 0.19 -30.29 4.79
N VAL A 127 -0.67 -31.23 5.15
CA VAL A 127 -0.41 -32.14 6.27
C VAL A 127 0.83 -33.00 5.97
N GLY A 128 1.76 -33.06 6.92
CA GLY A 128 3.02 -33.78 6.82
C GLY A 128 4.16 -33.00 6.15
N ARG A 129 3.93 -31.79 5.63
CA ARG A 129 5.03 -30.95 5.12
C ARG A 129 5.92 -30.46 6.26
N ASP A 130 7.21 -30.35 5.95
CA ASP A 130 8.23 -29.83 6.86
C ASP A 130 8.46 -28.33 6.63
N HIS A 131 8.13 -27.52 7.63
CA HIS A 131 8.36 -26.08 7.68
C HIS A 131 9.40 -25.68 8.74
N SER A 132 10.18 -26.63 9.26
CA SER A 132 11.21 -26.42 10.29
C SER A 132 12.26 -25.38 9.92
N ARG A 133 12.50 -25.21 8.61
CA ARG A 133 13.45 -24.26 8.03
C ARG A 133 12.82 -22.91 7.65
N GLY A 134 11.51 -22.76 7.80
CA GLY A 134 10.80 -21.53 7.51
C GLY A 134 11.18 -20.42 8.48
N ALA A 135 11.36 -19.20 7.97
CA ALA A 135 11.78 -18.05 8.78
C ALA A 135 10.81 -17.80 9.95
N SER A 136 9.50 -17.90 9.72
CA SER A 136 8.49 -17.68 10.76
C SER A 136 8.53 -18.73 11.86
N PHE A 137 8.67 -20.02 11.51
CA PHE A 137 8.78 -21.10 12.49
C PHE A 137 10.02 -20.90 13.37
N ILE A 138 11.17 -20.57 12.74
CA ILE A 138 12.41 -20.28 13.46
C ILE A 138 12.24 -19.09 14.41
N ALA A 139 11.65 -17.99 13.92
CA ALA A 139 11.43 -16.77 14.71
C ALA A 139 10.51 -17.00 15.90
N VAL A 140 9.36 -17.65 15.69
CA VAL A 140 8.40 -17.98 16.76
C VAL A 140 9.01 -18.93 17.78
N ARG A 141 9.74 -19.95 17.33
CA ARG A 141 10.39 -20.92 18.23
C ARG A 141 11.48 -20.27 19.08
N ALA A 142 12.26 -19.36 18.50
CA ALA A 142 13.34 -18.66 19.19
C ALA A 142 12.81 -17.62 20.21
N THR A 143 11.78 -16.86 19.82
CA THR A 143 11.29 -15.73 20.63
C THR A 143 10.13 -16.08 21.54
N ARG A 144 9.42 -17.19 21.26
CA ARG A 144 8.12 -17.53 21.88
C ARG A 144 7.10 -16.38 21.76
N ARG A 145 7.17 -15.63 20.67
CA ARG A 145 6.26 -14.53 20.34
C ARG A 145 5.67 -14.75 18.95
N LEU A 146 4.58 -14.03 18.67
CA LEU A 146 4.03 -13.92 17.33
C LEU A 146 5.12 -13.44 16.35
N ASP A 147 5.14 -14.03 15.17
CA ASP A 147 5.87 -13.56 14.00
C ASP A 147 4.88 -13.23 12.88
N ILE A 148 5.15 -12.14 12.16
CA ILE A 148 4.40 -11.73 10.97
C ILE A 148 5.42 -11.72 9.82
N ALA A 149 5.30 -12.70 8.94
CA ALA A 149 6.14 -12.77 7.76
C ALA A 149 5.59 -11.85 6.68
N ASP A 150 6.49 -11.07 6.06
CA ASP A 150 6.19 -10.18 4.95
C ASP A 150 5.67 -10.96 3.73
N VAL A 151 5.08 -10.25 2.77
CA VAL A 151 4.49 -10.80 1.55
C VAL A 151 5.53 -11.63 0.80
N ALA A 152 5.36 -12.95 0.86
CA ALA A 152 6.12 -13.89 0.06
C ALA A 152 5.16 -14.71 -0.79
N VAL A 153 5.63 -15.15 -1.96
CA VAL A 153 4.95 -16.22 -2.71
C VAL A 153 5.02 -17.45 -1.83
N GLN A 154 3.91 -17.70 -1.16
CA GLN A 154 3.80 -18.72 -0.14
C GLN A 154 3.73 -20.08 -0.86
N GLU A 155 4.77 -20.92 -0.75
CA GLU A 155 4.76 -22.33 -1.25
C GLU A 155 3.62 -23.18 -0.62
N THR A 156 2.98 -22.62 0.39
CA THR A 156 1.95 -23.21 1.26
C THR A 156 0.53 -23.04 0.69
N ALA A 157 0.30 -22.16 -0.28
CA ALA A 157 -0.99 -22.05 -0.97
C ALA A 157 -0.85 -22.58 -2.39
N GLU A 158 -1.71 -23.53 -2.80
CA GLU A 158 -1.79 -23.99 -4.19
C GLU A 158 -2.12 -22.85 -5.18
N SER A 159 -2.57 -21.72 -4.64
CA SER A 159 -2.80 -20.47 -5.34
C SER A 159 -1.60 -19.56 -5.08
N GLY A 160 -0.74 -19.33 -6.08
CA GLY A 160 0.43 -18.43 -6.03
C GLY A 160 0.06 -16.95 -5.84
N VAL A 161 -0.70 -16.67 -4.79
CA VAL A 161 -1.24 -15.38 -4.40
C VAL A 161 -0.39 -14.83 -3.27
N ASP A 162 -0.02 -13.57 -3.41
CA ASP A 162 0.68 -12.80 -2.39
C ASP A 162 -0.13 -12.80 -1.08
N SER A 163 0.47 -13.34 -0.02
CA SER A 163 -0.19 -13.48 1.27
C SER A 163 0.76 -13.13 2.42
N ILE A 164 0.18 -12.65 3.52
CA ILE A 164 0.89 -12.38 4.78
C ILE A 164 0.64 -13.56 5.71
N MET A 165 1.70 -14.12 6.29
CA MET A 165 1.60 -15.25 7.20
C MET A 165 1.78 -14.78 8.65
N PHE A 166 0.79 -15.07 9.48
CA PHE A 166 0.83 -14.85 10.92
C PHE A 166 1.11 -16.19 11.62
N THR A 167 2.17 -16.25 12.41
CA THR A 167 2.55 -17.48 13.14
C THR A 167 2.65 -17.18 14.63
N ALA A 168 1.91 -17.92 15.45
CA ALA A 168 1.95 -17.79 16.91
C ALA A 168 2.36 -19.11 17.58
N PRO A 169 3.07 -19.05 18.72
CA PRO A 169 3.39 -20.25 19.48
C PRO A 169 2.14 -20.73 20.23
N ILE A 170 1.90 -22.04 20.21
CA ILE A 170 1.02 -22.70 21.16
C ILE A 170 1.91 -23.08 22.38
N LEU A 171 1.56 -22.57 23.56
CA LEU A 171 2.37 -22.68 24.79
C LEU A 171 1.93 -23.83 25.68
#